data_AF-A0A952TJY8-F1
#
_entry.id   AF-A0A952TJY8-F1
#
_cell.length_a   1.000
_cell.length_b   1.000
_cell.length_c   1.000
_cell.angle_alpha   90.00
_cell.angle_beta   90.00
_cell.angle_gamma   90.00
#
_symmetry.space_group_name_H-M   'P 1'
#
loop_
_entity.id
_entity.type
_entity.pdbx_description
1 polymer ?
#
loop_
_entity_poly.entity_id
_entity_poly.type
_entity_poly.pdbx_seq_one_letter_code
_entity_poly.pdbx_strand_id
1 'polypeptide(L)'
;MFIQGDLQAVFDALYAMGIIDPVLKMDWQTIHDDMNREPQKLKQALKAINLCGGNRDALIKTIQGFEAATVNFVALEVARELAESNNIQVLH
;
A
#
# COMPACT_ATOMS: atom_id res chain seq x y z
N MET A 1 2.24 9.59 -6.72
CA MET A 1 3.42 8.87 -7.28
C MET A 1 3.06 7.43 -7.06
N PHE A 2 2.64 6.74 -8.11
CA PHE A 2 2.02 5.41 -8.01
C PHE A 2 3.07 4.34 -7.77
N ILE A 3 2.64 3.14 -7.38
CA ILE A 3 3.57 2.01 -7.29
C ILE A 3 4.02 1.66 -8.71
N GLN A 4 5.29 1.97 -9.01
CA GLN A 4 5.92 1.72 -10.29
C GLN A 4 6.52 0.32 -10.26
N GLY A 5 5.68 -0.70 -10.40
CA GLY A 5 6.12 -2.09 -10.40
C GLY A 5 5.02 -3.07 -10.05
N ASP A 6 5.44 -4.18 -9.45
CA ASP A 6 4.65 -5.36 -9.12
C ASP A 6 3.69 -5.05 -7.95
N LEU A 7 2.64 -4.28 -8.24
CA LEU A 7 1.58 -3.90 -7.29
C LEU A 7 0.99 -5.13 -6.58
N GLN A 8 0.89 -6.24 -7.32
CA GLN A 8 0.52 -7.54 -6.77
C GLN A 8 1.52 -8.04 -5.73
N ALA A 9 2.83 -7.94 -5.96
CA ALA A 9 3.83 -8.34 -4.97
C ALA A 9 3.77 -7.49 -3.69
N VAL A 10 3.47 -6.19 -3.81
CA VAL A 10 3.27 -5.31 -2.63
C VAL A 10 2.02 -5.71 -1.86
N PHE A 11 0.91 -5.94 -2.56
CA PHE A 11 -0.32 -6.44 -1.96
C PHE A 11 -0.11 -7.79 -1.26
N ASP A 12 0.56 -8.74 -1.93
CA ASP A 12 0.81 -10.07 -1.38
C ASP A 12 1.73 -10.01 -0.15
N ALA A 13 2.71 -9.11 -0.12
CA ALA A 13 3.52 -8.84 1.06
C ALA A 13 2.65 -8.32 2.23
N LEU A 14 1.82 -7.32 1.98
CA LEU A 14 0.92 -6.74 2.99
C LEU A 14 -0.12 -7.75 3.51
N TYR A 15 -0.63 -8.59 2.62
CA TYR A 15 -1.56 -9.66 2.92
C TYR A 15 -0.89 -10.75 3.77
N ALA A 16 0.31 -11.17 3.39
CA ALA A 16 1.11 -12.14 4.16
C ALA A 16 1.50 -11.61 5.55
N MET A 17 1.64 -10.30 5.72
CA MET A 17 1.85 -9.65 7.01
C MET A 17 0.56 -9.49 7.83
N GLY A 18 -0.60 -9.86 7.27
CA GLY A 18 -1.90 -9.74 7.96
C GLY A 18 -2.38 -8.30 8.13
N ILE A 19 -1.88 -7.36 7.32
CA ILE A 19 -2.19 -5.92 7.44
C ILE A 19 -3.44 -5.53 6.63
N ILE A 20 -3.75 -6.26 5.56
CA ILE A 20 -4.96 -5.99 4.76
C ILE A 20 -6.24 -6.16 5.60
N ASP A 21 -6.33 -7.22 6.40
CA ASP A 21 -7.47 -7.52 7.27
C ASP A 21 -7.89 -6.37 8.21
N PRO A 22 -6.98 -5.78 9.03
CA PRO A 22 -7.33 -4.66 9.89
C PRO A 22 -7.68 -3.40 9.07
N VAL A 23 -7.00 -3.15 7.95
CA VAL A 23 -7.29 -1.99 7.09
C VAL A 23 -8.70 -2.05 6.49
N LEU A 24 -9.16 -3.25 6.09
CA LEU A 24 -10.53 -3.44 5.61
C LEU A 24 -11.60 -3.18 6.68
N LYS A 25 -11.24 -3.31 7.96
CA LYS A 25 -12.14 -3.06 9.11
C LYS A 25 -12.04 -1.63 9.66
N MET A 26 -11.03 -0.87 9.23
CA MET A 26 -10.83 0.51 9.66
C MET A 26 -11.68 1.47 8.83
N ASP A 27 -11.93 2.64 9.40
CA ASP A 27 -12.65 3.71 8.73
C ASP A 27 -11.75 4.41 7.70
N TRP A 28 -11.96 4.13 6.42
CA TRP A 28 -11.10 4.61 5.34
C TRP A 28 -11.11 6.15 5.24
N GLN A 29 -12.17 6.82 5.69
CA GLN A 29 -12.19 8.28 5.75
C GLN A 29 -11.22 8.82 6.79
N THR A 30 -11.13 8.17 7.95
CA THR A 30 -10.22 8.59 9.03
C THR A 30 -8.77 8.41 8.61
N ILE A 31 -8.48 7.26 7.98
CA ILE A 31 -7.19 7.02 7.33
C ILE A 31 -6.94 8.19 6.38
N HIS A 32 -7.78 8.39 5.37
CA HIS A 32 -7.57 9.43 4.35
C HIS A 32 -7.37 10.85 4.91
N ASP A 33 -8.05 11.23 6.00
CA ASP A 33 -7.83 12.53 6.68
C ASP A 33 -6.42 12.64 7.27
N ASP A 34 -5.94 11.61 7.98
CA ASP A 34 -4.57 11.55 8.49
C ASP A 34 -3.55 11.56 7.32
N MET A 35 -3.89 10.95 6.19
CA MET A 35 -3.06 11.01 4.97
C MET A 35 -2.91 12.44 4.45
N ASN A 36 -4.01 13.19 4.43
CA ASN A 36 -4.05 14.56 3.97
C ASN A 36 -3.27 15.51 4.89
N ARG A 37 -3.11 15.16 6.17
CA ARG A 37 -2.27 15.88 7.11
C ARG A 37 -0.78 15.64 6.87
N GLU A 38 -0.41 14.41 6.47
CA GLU A 38 1.00 14.04 6.24
C GLU A 38 1.27 13.37 4.87
N PRO A 39 0.96 14.05 3.74
CA PRO A 39 1.06 13.45 2.40
C PRO A 39 2.51 13.11 1.99
N GLN A 40 3.50 13.66 2.70
CA GLN A 40 4.91 13.35 2.47
C GLN A 40 5.29 11.96 2.96
N LYS A 41 4.68 11.45 4.04
CA LYS A 41 4.95 10.11 4.57
C LYS A 41 4.55 9.04 3.55
N LEU A 42 3.37 9.18 2.96
CA LEU A 42 2.92 8.29 1.89
C LEU A 42 3.89 8.34 0.70
N LYS A 43 4.26 9.53 0.22
CA LYS A 43 5.20 9.65 -0.91
C LYS A 43 6.56 9.00 -0.63
N GLN A 44 7.08 9.15 0.58
CA GLN A 44 8.33 8.47 0.96
C GLN A 44 8.15 6.96 1.04
N ALA A 45 7.06 6.47 1.63
CA ALA A 45 6.77 5.05 1.72
C ALA A 45 6.64 4.41 0.33
N LEU A 46 5.85 5.01 -0.57
CA LEU A 46 5.71 4.55 -1.95
C LEU A 46 7.04 4.58 -2.71
N LYS A 47 7.87 5.61 -2.49
CA LYS A 47 9.20 5.67 -3.10
C LYS A 47 10.11 4.53 -2.58
N ALA A 48 10.11 4.26 -1.28
CA ALA A 48 10.89 3.17 -0.70
C ALA A 48 10.43 1.79 -1.21
N ILE A 49 9.12 1.61 -1.33
CA ILE A 49 8.51 0.40 -1.90
C ILE A 49 8.91 0.23 -3.37
N ASN A 50 8.84 1.28 -4.18
CA ASN A 50 9.25 1.25 -5.58
C ASN A 50 10.73 0.92 -5.75
N LEU A 51 11.60 1.37 -4.82
CA LEU A 51 13.02 1.03 -4.83
C LEU A 51 13.30 -0.46 -4.55
N CYS A 52 12.34 -1.19 -3.95
CA CYS A 52 12.49 -2.63 -3.73
C CYS A 52 12.36 -3.46 -5.02
N GLY A 53 11.84 -2.88 -6.12
CA GLY A 53 11.81 -3.53 -7.43
C GLY A 53 11.06 -4.87 -7.46
N GLY A 54 10.04 -5.06 -6.62
CA GLY A 54 9.28 -6.31 -6.53
C GLY A 54 9.93 -7.41 -5.68
N ASN A 55 11.10 -7.16 -5.07
CA ASN A 55 11.71 -8.13 -4.16
C ASN A 55 10.90 -8.23 -2.85
N ARG A 56 10.20 -9.37 -2.68
CA ARG A 56 9.31 -9.63 -1.54
C ARG A 56 9.98 -9.47 -0.17
N ASP A 57 11.18 -10.01 0.02
CA ASP A 57 11.91 -9.88 1.29
C ASP A 57 12.29 -8.44 1.61
N ALA A 58 12.70 -7.68 0.59
CA ALA A 58 13.01 -6.26 0.73
C ALA A 58 11.74 -5.44 1.03
N LEU A 59 10.62 -5.76 0.38
CA LEU A 59 9.33 -5.14 0.62
C LEU A 59 8.87 -5.36 2.06
N ILE A 60 8.88 -6.61 2.54
CA ILE A 60 8.49 -6.95 3.91
C ILE A 60 9.36 -6.19 4.92
N LYS A 61 10.69 -6.20 4.75
CA LYS A 61 11.59 -5.46 5.65
C LYS A 61 11.34 -3.96 5.63
N THR A 62 11.11 -3.39 4.45
CA THR A 62 10.85 -1.96 4.28
C THR A 62 9.53 -1.58 4.94
N ILE A 63 8.49 -2.39 4.73
CA ILE A 63 7.16 -2.17 5.31
C ILE A 63 7.18 -2.32 6.83
N GLN A 64 7.90 -3.31 7.37
CA GLN A 64 8.10 -3.47 8.81
C GLN A 64 8.85 -2.29 9.46
N GLY A 65 9.64 -1.55 8.69
CA GLY A 65 10.34 -0.35 9.16
C GLY A 65 9.45 0.90 9.26
N PHE A 66 8.22 0.86 8.75
CA PHE A 66 7.29 1.98 8.82
C PHE A 66 6.35 1.90 10.01
N GLU A 67 5.86 3.06 10.46
CA GLU A 67 4.82 3.14 11.48
C GLU A 67 3.52 2.52 10.95
N ALA A 68 2.75 1.88 11.84
CA ALA A 68 1.51 1.19 11.48
C ALA A 68 0.54 2.07 10.66
N ALA A 69 0.42 3.36 11.01
CA ALA A 69 -0.39 4.30 10.24
C ALA A 69 0.09 4.41 8.78
N THR A 70 1.39 4.56 8.56
CA THR A 70 2.01 4.60 7.22
C THR A 70 1.78 3.31 6.45
N VAL A 71 1.85 2.16 7.12
CA VAL A 71 1.59 0.88 6.45
C VAL A 71 0.11 0.72 6.08
N ASN A 72 -0.81 1.15 6.96
CA ASN A 72 -2.23 1.15 6.68
C ASN A 72 -2.56 2.04 5.47
N PHE A 73 -1.88 3.18 5.35
CA PHE A 73 -1.98 4.06 4.18
C PHE A 73 -1.57 3.38 2.89
N VAL A 74 -0.39 2.78 2.89
CA VAL A 74 0.12 2.04 1.74
C VAL A 74 -0.85 0.92 1.38
N ALA A 75 -1.33 0.16 2.36
CA ALA A 75 -2.28 -0.93 2.13
C ALA A 75 -3.58 -0.46 1.49
N LEU A 76 -4.14 0.65 1.96
CA LEU A 76 -5.37 1.22 1.40
C LEU A 76 -5.16 1.69 -0.04
N GLU A 77 -4.09 2.43 -0.31
CA GLU A 77 -3.78 2.93 -1.66
C GLU A 77 -3.47 1.78 -2.63
N VAL A 78 -2.70 0.77 -2.19
CA VAL A 78 -2.44 -0.45 -2.97
C VAL A 78 -3.73 -1.18 -3.31
N ALA A 79 -4.59 -1.41 -2.32
CA ALA A 79 -5.86 -2.11 -2.52
C ALA A 79 -6.79 -1.34 -3.47
N ARG A 80 -6.82 -0.01 -3.35
CA ARG A 80 -7.59 0.86 -4.23
C ARG A 80 -7.06 0.81 -5.67
N GLU A 81 -5.75 1.03 -5.87
CA GLU A 81 -5.12 0.97 -7.19
C GLU A 81 -5.29 -0.41 -7.84
N LEU A 82 -5.19 -1.48 -7.06
CA LEU A 82 -5.37 -2.85 -7.56
C LEU A 82 -6.84 -3.11 -7.93
N ALA A 83 -7.79 -2.64 -7.13
CA ALA A 83 -9.21 -2.70 -7.45
C ALA A 83 -9.54 -1.91 -8.73
N GLU A 84 -9.00 -0.71 -8.88
CA GLU A 84 -9.17 0.11 -10.09
C GLU A 84 -8.53 -0.57 -11.32
N SER A 85 -7.33 -1.14 -11.17
CA SER A 85 -6.64 -1.87 -12.24
C SER A 85 -7.40 -3.15 -12.66
N ASN A 86 -7.92 -3.91 -11.69
CA ASN A 86 -8.72 -5.11 -11.94
C ASN A 86 -10.08 -4.77 -12.56
N ASN A 87 -10.70 -3.64 -12.18
CA ASN A 87 -11.97 -3.21 -12.74
C ASN A 87 -11.84 -2.82 -14.23
N ILE A 88 -10.69 -2.29 -14.65
CA ILE A 88 -10.37 -2.08 -16.07
C ILE A 88 -10.24 -3.41 -16.83
N GLN A 89 -9.75 -4.49 -16.19
CA GLN A 89 -9.65 -5.80 -16.84
C GLN A 89 -11.00 -6.51 -17.05
N VAL A 90 -12.02 -6.19 -16.25
CA VAL A 90 -13.37 -6.79 -16.39
C VAL A 90 -14.19 -6.12 -17.50
N LEU A 91 -13.78 -4.93 -17.96
CA LEU A 91 -14.51 -4.14 -18.96
C LEU A 91 -13.96 -4.27 -20.38
N HIS A 92 -13.01 -5.19 -20.64
CA HIS A 92 -12.32 -5.32 -21.92
C HIS A 92 -12.39 -6.70 -22.56
#